data_AF-G9KW92-F1
#
_entry.id   AF-G9KW92-F1
#
_cell.length_a   1.000
_cell.length_b   1.000
_cell.length_c   1.000
_cell.angle_alpha   90.00
_cell.angle_beta   90.00
_cell.angle_gamma   90.00
#
_symmetry.space_group_name_H-M   'P 1'
#
loop_
_entity.id
_entity.type
_entity.pdbx_description
1 polymer ?
#
loop_
_entity_poly.entity_id
_entity_poly.type
_entity_poly.pdbx_seq_one_letter_code
_entity_poly.pdbx_strand_id
1 'polypeptide(L)'
;RMIKLFSLKQQKKEEESAGGTKGSSKKASAAQLRIQKDINELNLPKTCDISFSDPDDLLNFKLVICPDEGFYKSGKFVFSF
;
A
#
# COMPACT_ATOMS: atom_id res chain seq x y z
N ARG A 1 27.24 -4.93 -19.16
CA ARG A 1 26.63 -4.87 -17.80
C ARG A 1 26.39 -6.29 -17.33
N MET A 2 26.89 -6.70 -16.16
CA MET A 2 26.77 -8.07 -15.66
C MET A 2 25.42 -8.26 -14.97
N ILE A 3 24.69 -9.33 -15.31
CA ILE A 3 23.38 -9.65 -14.73
C ILE A 3 23.61 -10.29 -13.35
N LYS A 4 22.99 -9.73 -12.30
CA LYS A 4 23.11 -10.16 -10.88
C LYS A 4 22.33 -11.44 -10.55
N LEU A 5 22.48 -12.49 -11.35
CA LEU A 5 21.67 -13.72 -11.23
C LEU A 5 21.88 -14.44 -9.88
N PHE A 6 23.10 -14.41 -9.34
CA PHE A 6 23.42 -15.05 -8.06
C PHE A 6 22.78 -14.33 -6.86
N SER A 7 22.66 -13.00 -6.92
CA SER A 7 22.06 -12.20 -5.83
C SER A 7 20.54 -12.41 -5.76
N LEU A 8 19.84 -12.51 -6.90
CA LEU A 8 18.41 -12.85 -6.91
C LEU A 8 18.12 -14.25 -6.37
N LYS A 9 19.00 -15.23 -6.65
CA LYS A 9 18.83 -16.59 -6.11
C LYS A 9 18.98 -16.64 -4.59
N GLN A 10 19.85 -15.82 -4.00
CA GLN A 10 19.98 -15.73 -2.54
C GLN A 10 18.75 -15.04 -1.91
N GLN A 11 18.29 -13.93 -2.47
CA GLN A 11 17.09 -13.23 -1.98
C GLN A 11 15.86 -14.14 -1.97
N LYS A 12 15.60 -14.89 -3.05
CA LYS A 12 14.48 -15.85 -3.09
C LYS A 12 14.59 -16.95 -2.03
N LYS A 13 15.80 -17.44 -1.76
CA LYS A 13 16.03 -18.50 -0.77
C LYS A 13 15.83 -18.00 0.66
N GLU A 14 16.19 -16.75 0.93
CA GLU A 14 15.92 -16.08 2.22
C GLU A 14 14.42 -15.79 2.41
N GLU A 15 13.71 -15.41 1.35
CA GLU A 15 12.25 -15.24 1.35
C GLU A 15 11.51 -16.57 1.60
N GLU A 16 11.92 -17.66 0.96
CA GLU A 16 11.34 -18.99 1.19
C GLU A 16 11.64 -19.56 2.59
N SER A 17 12.83 -19.27 3.14
CA SER A 17 13.20 -19.71 4.49
C SER A 17 12.42 -18.97 5.59
N ALA A 18 11.89 -17.78 5.30
CA ALA A 18 10.96 -17.05 6.16
C ALA A 18 9.51 -17.60 6.12
N GLY A 19 9.21 -18.55 5.23
CA GLY A 19 7.93 -19.26 5.13
C GLY A 19 7.81 -20.52 6.00
N GLY A 20 8.90 -20.94 6.66
CA GLY A 20 8.95 -22.14 7.50
C GLY A 20 8.71 -21.87 8.99
N THR A 21 7.46 -22.02 9.42
CA THR A 21 7.00 -22.40 10.78
C THR A 21 7.90 -22.02 11.97
N LYS A 22 7.80 -20.77 12.47
CA LYS A 22 8.03 -20.38 13.88
C LYS A 22 7.65 -18.90 14.09
N GLY A 23 6.56 -18.64 14.84
CA GLY A 23 6.24 -17.33 15.43
C GLY A 23 5.91 -16.22 14.41
N SER A 24 4.62 -16.08 14.10
CA SER A 24 4.04 -15.20 13.09
C SER A 24 4.30 -13.69 13.31
N SER A 25 5.49 -13.21 12.96
CA SER A 25 5.67 -11.82 12.51
C SER A 25 6.55 -11.84 11.28
N LYS A 26 5.94 -12.03 10.09
CA LYS A 26 6.60 -11.73 8.82
C LYS A 26 7.22 -10.34 8.97
N LYS A 27 8.54 -10.21 8.78
CA LYS A 27 9.18 -8.89 8.81
C LYS A 27 8.46 -8.02 7.78
N ALA A 28 7.83 -6.95 8.25
CA ALA A 28 7.10 -6.03 7.39
C ALA A 28 8.06 -5.50 6.31
N SER A 29 7.62 -5.52 5.05
CA SER A 29 8.43 -4.98 3.96
C SER A 29 8.63 -3.48 4.16
N ALA A 30 9.67 -2.91 3.55
CA ALA A 30 9.87 -1.46 3.59
C ALA A 30 8.64 -0.69 3.06
N ALA A 31 7.95 -1.23 2.05
CA ALA A 31 6.71 -0.66 1.53
C ALA A 31 5.59 -0.70 2.57
N GLN A 32 5.42 -1.83 3.27
CA GLN A 32 4.41 -1.98 4.32
C GLN A 32 4.63 -0.99 5.47
N LEU A 33 5.88 -0.83 5.91
CA LEU A 33 6.25 0.11 6.98
C LEU A 33 6.02 1.56 6.55
N ARG A 34 6.23 1.87 5.28
CA ARG A 34 5.99 3.22 4.74
C ARG A 34 4.51 3.52 4.62
N ILE A 35 3.72 2.64 3.99
CA ILE A 35 2.30 2.90 3.80
C ILE A 35 1.56 2.98 5.14
N GLN A 36 1.94 2.17 6.12
CA GLN A 36 1.37 2.27 7.46
C GLN A 36 1.63 3.64 8.10
N LYS A 37 2.83 4.21 7.90
CA LYS A 37 3.14 5.56 8.37
C LYS A 37 2.30 6.60 7.62
N ASP A 38 2.26 6.50 6.29
CA ASP A 38 1.57 7.47 5.43
C ASP A 38 0.05 7.51 5.71
N ILE A 39 -0.58 6.36 5.96
CA ILE A 39 -2.01 6.29 6.34
C ILE A 39 -2.26 6.86 7.74
N ASN A 40 -1.35 6.63 8.70
CA ASN A 40 -1.49 7.18 10.06
C ASN A 40 -1.33 8.71 10.09
N GLU A 41 -0.53 9.28 9.18
CA GLU A 41 -0.31 10.73 9.06
C GLU A 41 -1.29 11.38 8.06
N LEU A 42 -2.22 10.62 7.51
CA LEU A 42 -3.13 11.07 6.47
C LEU A 42 -4.13 12.09 7.03
N ASN A 43 -4.21 13.26 6.38
CA ASN A 43 -5.18 14.30 6.68
C ASN A 43 -5.97 14.63 5.42
N LEU A 44 -7.20 14.11 5.32
CA LEU A 44 -8.05 14.31 4.16
C LEU A 44 -8.96 15.54 4.32
N PRO A 45 -9.09 16.39 3.29
CA PRO A 45 -10.11 17.43 3.28
C PRO A 45 -11.51 16.79 3.21
N LYS A 46 -12.55 17.55 3.57
CA LYS A 46 -13.95 17.07 3.58
C LYS A 46 -14.46 16.58 2.21
N THR A 47 -13.81 17.00 1.14
CA THR A 47 -14.11 16.61 -0.24
C THR A 47 -13.45 15.29 -0.65
N CYS A 48 -12.63 14.69 0.21
CA CYS A 48 -11.94 13.42 -0.06
C CYS A 48 -12.26 12.37 0.99
N ASP A 49 -12.39 11.13 0.56
CA ASP A 49 -12.61 9.97 1.41
C ASP A 49 -11.75 8.79 0.92
N ILE A 50 -11.27 7.96 1.85
CA ILE A 50 -10.44 6.78 1.54
C ILE A 50 -11.15 5.52 2.04
N SER A 51 -11.17 4.49 1.20
CA SER A 51 -11.76 3.20 1.55
C SER A 51 -10.80 2.05 1.27
N PHE A 52 -10.66 1.15 2.24
CA PHE A 52 -9.92 -0.09 2.12
C PHE A 52 -10.92 -1.23 1.98
N SER A 53 -10.74 -2.07 0.94
CA SER A 53 -11.65 -3.22 0.74
C SER A 53 -11.33 -4.35 1.73
N ASP A 54 -10.05 -4.47 2.10
CA ASP A 54 -9.54 -5.35 3.14
C ASP A 54 -8.72 -4.49 4.13
N PRO A 55 -9.05 -4.47 5.43
CA PRO A 55 -8.32 -3.68 6.42
C PRO A 55 -6.87 -4.14 6.65
N ASP A 56 -6.53 -5.38 6.29
CA ASP A 56 -5.15 -5.89 6.40
C ASP A 56 -4.31 -5.58 5.14
N ASP A 57 -4.96 -5.15 4.05
CA ASP A 57 -4.32 -4.74 2.80
C ASP A 57 -4.29 -3.22 2.64
N LEU A 58 -3.28 -2.60 3.27
CA LEU A 58 -3.05 -1.16 3.15
C LEU A 58 -2.46 -0.73 1.80
N LEU A 59 -2.01 -1.68 0.96
CA LEU A 59 -1.37 -1.38 -0.32
C LEU A 59 -2.39 -1.17 -1.44
N ASN A 60 -3.62 -1.68 -1.29
CA ASN A 60 -4.69 -1.55 -2.27
C ASN A 60 -5.88 -0.81 -1.68
N PHE A 61 -6.11 0.43 -2.12
CA PHE A 61 -7.19 1.26 -1.59
C PHE A 61 -7.85 2.12 -2.67
N LYS A 62 -9.01 2.70 -2.33
CA LYS A 62 -9.70 3.64 -3.21
C LYS A 62 -9.74 5.02 -2.58
N LEU A 63 -9.49 6.04 -3.40
CA LEU A 63 -9.69 7.44 -3.08
C LEU A 63 -10.95 7.94 -3.80
N VAL A 64 -11.89 8.49 -3.03
CA VAL A 64 -13.09 9.14 -3.54
C VAL A 64 -12.92 10.65 -3.40
N ILE A 65 -13.15 11.38 -4.48
CA ILE A 65 -13.12 12.85 -4.49
C ILE A 65 -14.49 13.37 -4.91
N CYS A 66 -15.07 14.23 -4.07
CA CYS A 66 -16.35 14.89 -4.24
C CYS A 66 -16.14 16.42 -4.19
N PRO A 67 -15.82 17.09 -5.32
CA PRO A 67 -15.56 18.53 -5.33
C PRO A 67 -16.80 19.35 -4.94
N ASP A 68 -16.61 20.38 -4.13
CA ASP A 68 -17.64 21.31 -3.66
C ASP A 68 -17.64 22.66 -4.41
N GLU A 69 -16.67 22.86 -5.31
CA GLU A 69 -16.51 24.05 -6.15
C GLU A 69 -15.97 23.73 -7.56
N GLY A 70 -15.94 24.75 -8.44
CA GLY A 70 -15.40 24.65 -9.80
C GLY A 70 -16.27 23.86 -10.79
N PHE A 71 -15.68 23.50 -11.94
CA PHE A 71 -16.36 22.81 -13.04
C PHE A 71 -16.89 21.42 -12.68
N TYR A 72 -16.24 20.77 -11.71
CA TYR A 72 -16.56 19.41 -11.28
C TYR A 72 -17.37 19.37 -9.98
N LYS A 73 -17.89 20.52 -9.53
CA LYS A 73 -18.74 20.62 -8.34
C LYS A 73 -19.88 19.60 -8.38
N SER A 74 -20.10 18.90 -7.28
CA SER A 74 -21.08 17.81 -7.13
C SER A 74 -20.76 16.54 -7.93
N GLY A 75 -19.60 16.47 -8.59
CA GLY A 75 -19.08 15.24 -9.18
C GLY A 75 -18.61 14.26 -8.10
N LYS A 76 -18.53 12.97 -8.46
CA LYS A 76 -17.93 11.92 -7.63
C LYS A 76 -16.95 11.12 -8.48
N PHE A 77 -15.70 11.10 -8.08
CA PHE A 77 -14.61 10.44 -8.80
C PHE A 77 -13.98 9.40 -7.90
N VAL A 78 -13.74 8.19 -8.44
CA VAL A 78 -13.18 7.07 -7.69
C VAL A 78 -11.87 6.65 -8.37
N PHE A 79 -10.79 6.65 -7.61
CA PHE A 79 -9.46 6.24 -8.06
C PHE A 79 -9.02 5.00 -7.27
N SER A 80 -8.34 4.08 -7.94
CA SER A 80 -7.73 2.90 -7.30
C SER A 80 -6.22 3.10 -7.24
N PHE A 81 -5.64 2.80 -6.09
CA PHE A 81 -4.21 2.79 -5.83
C PHE A 81 -3.78 1.39 -5.40
#